data_AF-A0A1C6GAH3-F1
#
_entry.id   AF-A0A1C6GAH3-F1
#
_cell.length_a   1.000
_cell.length_b   1.000
_cell.length_c   1.000
_cell.angle_alpha   90.00
_cell.angle_beta   90.00
_cell.angle_gamma   90.00
#
_symmetry.space_group_name_H-M   'P 1'
#
loop_
_entity.id
_entity.type
_entity.pdbx_description
1 polymer ?
#
loop_
_entity_poly.entity_id
_entity_poly.type
_entity_poly.pdbx_seq_one_letter_code
_entity_poly.pdbx_strand_id
1 'polypeptide(L)'
;MSDKYDVSKFDAAKAKLDETQSAITKRQAQRQMMENFMKVLRSLPEQVDYFEEGTWYAMCDFITVYGKDDIRVTFHNGLEIRV
;
A
#
# COMPACT_ATOMS: atom_id res chain seq x y z
N MET A 1 -20.36 2.16 -44.31
CA MET A 1 -20.37 2.67 -42.93
C MET A 1 -20.41 1.57 -41.86
N SER A 2 -20.62 0.29 -42.22
CA SER A 2 -20.74 -0.82 -41.25
C SER A 2 -19.41 -1.28 -40.64
N ASP A 3 -18.35 -1.41 -41.44
CA ASP A 3 -17.06 -1.98 -40.97
C ASP A 3 -16.36 -1.13 -39.90
N LYS A 4 -16.49 0.20 -39.97
CA LYS A 4 -15.84 1.11 -39.01
C LYS A 4 -16.48 1.06 -37.62
N TYR A 5 -17.74 0.60 -37.53
CA TYR A 5 -18.50 0.51 -36.29
C TYR A 5 -18.22 -0.79 -35.52
N ASP A 6 -17.82 -1.84 -36.23
CA ASP A 6 -17.48 -3.15 -35.63
C ASP A 6 -16.07 -3.10 -34.99
N VAL A 7 -15.12 -2.49 -35.70
CA VAL A 7 -13.73 -2.31 -35.22
C VAL A 7 -13.68 -1.45 -33.96
N SER A 8 -14.46 -0.36 -33.87
CA SER A 8 -14.45 0.51 -32.70
C SER A 8 -15.01 -0.15 -31.44
N LYS A 9 -16.01 -1.03 -31.58
CA LYS A 9 -16.55 -1.82 -30.47
C LYS A 9 -15.55 -2.87 -30.00
N PHE A 10 -14.87 -3.51 -30.94
CA PHE A 10 -13.82 -4.48 -30.62
C PHE A 10 -12.67 -3.83 -29.86
N ASP A 11 -12.17 -2.69 -30.36
CA ASP A 11 -11.08 -1.95 -29.72
C ASP A 11 -11.46 -1.47 -28.31
N ALA A 12 -12.70 -0.99 -28.13
CA ALA A 12 -13.22 -0.58 -26.82
C ALA A 12 -13.32 -1.77 -25.83
N ALA A 13 -13.78 -2.94 -26.31
CA ALA A 13 -13.85 -4.15 -25.50
C ALA A 13 -12.45 -4.64 -25.09
N LYS A 14 -11.49 -4.57 -26.01
CA LYS A 14 -10.09 -4.94 -25.77
C LYS A 14 -9.43 -4.01 -24.74
N ALA A 15 -9.60 -2.69 -24.87
CA ALA A 15 -9.06 -1.72 -23.92
C ALA A 15 -9.58 -1.97 -22.49
N LYS A 16 -10.88 -2.26 -22.35
CA LYS A 16 -11.49 -2.56 -21.04
C LYS A 16 -10.96 -3.88 -20.45
N LEU A 17 -10.68 -4.87 -21.29
CA LEU A 17 -10.08 -6.13 -20.86
C LEU A 17 -8.64 -5.91 -20.37
N ASP A 18 -7.84 -5.16 -21.11
CA ASP A 18 -6.45 -4.85 -20.75
C ASP A 18 -6.38 -4.04 -19.44
N GLU A 19 -7.30 -3.08 -19.25
CA GLU A 19 -7.44 -2.32 -17.99
C GLU A 19 -7.79 -3.25 -16.82
N THR A 20 -8.77 -4.13 -17.01
CA THR A 20 -9.20 -5.08 -15.99
C THR A 20 -8.07 -6.03 -15.61
N GLN A 21 -7.34 -6.55 -16.61
CA GLN A 21 -6.21 -7.44 -16.39
C GLN A 21 -5.08 -6.73 -15.62
N SER A 22 -4.80 -5.47 -15.96
CA SER A 22 -3.81 -4.66 -15.25
C SER A 22 -4.20 -4.44 -13.79
N ALA A 23 -5.48 -4.17 -13.51
CA ALA A 23 -5.99 -4.02 -12.16
C ALA A 23 -5.89 -5.33 -11.36
N ILE A 24 -6.17 -6.48 -11.98
CA ILE A 24 -6.03 -7.81 -11.35
C ILE A 24 -4.57 -8.07 -10.99
N THR A 25 -3.65 -7.88 -11.94
CA THR A 25 -2.21 -8.10 -11.72
C THR A 25 -1.69 -7.22 -10.58
N LYS A 26 -2.09 -5.94 -10.53
CA LYS A 26 -1.72 -5.04 -9.42
C LYS A 26 -2.20 -5.56 -8.07
N ARG A 27 -3.46 -6.01 -7.98
CA ARG A 27 -4.04 -6.58 -6.75
C ARG A 27 -3.33 -7.86 -6.33
N GLN A 28 -3.00 -8.73 -7.28
CA GLN A 28 -2.24 -9.95 -7.01
C GLN A 28 -0.82 -9.65 -6.50
N ALA A 29 -0.13 -8.68 -7.10
CA ALA A 29 1.19 -8.25 -6.64
C ALA A 29 1.14 -7.67 -5.21
N GLN A 30 0.16 -6.82 -4.91
CA GLN A 30 -0.06 -6.28 -3.56
C GLN A 30 -0.34 -7.39 -2.54
N ARG A 31 -1.19 -8.37 -2.90
CA ARG A 31 -1.49 -9.52 -2.05
C ARG A 31 -0.23 -10.36 -1.79
N GLN A 32 0.54 -10.66 -2.83
CA GLN A 32 1.78 -11.44 -2.70
C GLN A 32 2.80 -10.73 -1.80
N MET A 33 2.92 -9.40 -1.94
CA MET A 33 3.78 -8.59 -1.08
C MET A 33 3.36 -8.68 0.39
N MET A 34 2.05 -8.58 0.67
CA MET A 34 1.51 -8.72 2.02
C MET A 34 1.72 -10.14 2.59
N GLU A 35 1.45 -11.18 1.79
CA GLU A 35 1.66 -12.57 2.21
C GLU A 35 3.14 -12.85 2.52
N ASN A 36 4.06 -12.30 1.72
CA ASN A 36 5.50 -12.41 1.98
C ASN A 36 5.90 -11.66 3.26
N PHE A 37 5.39 -10.45 3.46
CA PHE A 37 5.63 -9.69 4.68
C PHE A 37 5.13 -10.45 5.93
N MET A 38 3.92 -10.99 5.88
CA MET A 38 3.37 -11.80 6.98
C MET A 38 4.16 -13.07 7.23
N LYS A 39 4.72 -13.72 6.21
CA LYS A 39 5.62 -14.88 6.38
C LYS A 39 6.88 -14.50 7.15
N VAL A 40 7.50 -13.37 6.78
CA VAL A 40 8.69 -12.85 7.48
C VAL A 40 8.35 -12.55 8.94
N LEU A 41 7.26 -11.81 9.19
CA LEU A 41 6.82 -11.49 10.55
C LEU A 41 6.61 -12.74 11.41
N ARG A 42 5.96 -13.78 10.87
CA ARG A 42 5.72 -15.04 11.60
C ARG A 42 7.00 -15.86 11.84
N SER A 43 8.06 -15.63 11.06
CA SER A 43 9.34 -16.31 11.20
C SER A 43 10.28 -15.66 12.21
N LEU A 44 9.95 -14.45 12.68
CA LEU A 44 10.74 -13.78 13.70
C LEU A 44 10.63 -14.56 15.03
N PRO A 45 11.77 -14.79 15.73
CA PRO A 45 11.82 -15.62 16.94
C PRO A 45 11.05 -14.99 18.11
N GLU A 46 10.89 -13.67 18.12
CA GLU A 46 10.02 -12.95 19.04
C GLU A 46 8.83 -12.41 18.24
N GLN A 47 7.62 -12.88 18.58
CA GLN A 47 6.41 -12.25 18.07
C GLN A 47 6.26 -10.91 18.78
N VAL A 48 6.02 -9.83 18.02
CA VAL A 48 5.58 -8.55 18.58
C VAL A 48 4.14 -8.74 19.06
N ASP A 49 3.98 -9.31 20.25
CA ASP A 49 2.69 -9.64 20.88
C ASP A 49 2.18 -8.50 21.76
N TYR A 50 3.04 -7.53 22.11
CA TYR A 50 2.66 -6.28 22.75
C TYR A 50 3.29 -5.07 22.07
N PHE A 51 2.55 -3.97 22.08
CA PHE A 51 3.07 -2.66 21.76
C PHE A 51 3.79 -2.12 23.00
N GLU A 52 5.08 -1.83 22.88
CA GLU A 52 5.86 -1.22 23.94
C GLU A 52 6.12 0.25 23.61
N GLU A 53 5.68 1.13 24.51
CA GLU A 53 5.74 2.57 24.30
C GLU A 53 7.18 3.10 24.16
N GLY A 54 8.12 2.52 24.91
CA GLY A 54 9.55 2.85 24.82
C GLY A 54 10.16 2.51 23.45
N THR A 55 9.88 1.31 22.95
CA THR A 55 10.29 0.91 21.59
C THR A 55 9.65 1.80 20.51
N TRP A 56 8.38 2.19 20.67
CA TRP A 56 7.74 3.11 19.74
C TRP A 56 8.41 4.48 19.71
N TYR A 57 8.71 5.06 20.88
CA TYR A 57 9.46 6.32 20.95
C TYR A 57 10.87 6.21 20.37
N ALA A 58 11.54 5.06 20.53
CA ALA A 58 12.85 4.82 19.93
C ALA A 58 12.82 4.75 18.39
N MET A 59 11.66 4.51 17.78
CA MET A 59 11.50 4.56 16.31
C MET A 59 11.21 5.99 15.79
N CYS A 60 10.76 6.89 16.67
CA CYS A 60 10.47 8.27 16.35
C CYS A 60 11.76 9.08 16.19
N ASP A 61 11.89 9.79 15.07
CA ASP A 61 12.98 10.74 14.83
C ASP A 61 12.63 12.11 15.41
N PHE A 62 11.51 12.68 14.99
CA PHE A 62 11.02 13.96 15.51
C PHE A 62 9.51 14.11 15.33
N ILE A 63 8.93 15.01 16.13
CA ILE A 63 7.52 15.37 16.07
C ILE A 63 7.39 16.82 15.59
N THR A 64 6.55 17.07 14.59
CA THR A 64 6.21 18.41 14.11
C THR A 64 4.78 18.75 14.49
N VAL A 65 4.59 19.90 15.14
CA VAL A 65 3.26 20.40 15.54
C VAL A 65 2.91 21.61 14.70
N TYR A 66 1.94 21.46 13.79
CA TYR A 66 1.41 22.57 12.97
C TYR A 66 0.22 23.26 13.63
N GLY A 67 -0.48 22.58 14.53
CA GLY A 67 -1.62 23.09 15.26
C GLY A 67 -2.18 22.06 16.24
N LYS A 68 -3.25 22.43 16.96
CA LYS A 68 -3.87 21.58 17.97
C LYS A 68 -4.26 20.18 17.45
N ASP A 69 -4.69 20.12 16.20
CA ASP A 69 -5.19 18.89 15.55
C ASP A 69 -4.34 18.48 14.32
N ASP A 70 -3.10 18.98 14.22
CA ASP A 70 -2.14 18.60 13.17
C ASP A 70 -0.77 18.36 13.81
N ILE A 71 -0.62 17.15 14.33
CA ILE A 71 0.62 16.63 14.88
C ILE A 71 1.12 15.55 13.93
N ARG A 72 2.39 15.63 13.56
CA ARG A 72 3.03 14.67 12.66
C ARG A 72 4.23 14.04 13.34
N VAL A 73 4.28 12.73 13.30
CA VAL A 73 5.38 11.92 13.85
C VAL A 73 6.16 11.38 12.67
N THR A 74 7.45 11.74 12.61
CA THR A 74 8.39 11.25 11.60
C THR A 74 9.24 10.15 12.22
N PHE A 75 9.33 9.01 11.56
CA PHE A 75 10.12 7.86 12.01
C PHE A 75 11.48 7.82 11.30
N HIS A 76 12.48 7.18 11.91
CA HIS A 76 13.84 7.06 11.34
C HIS A 76 13.88 6.37 9.96
N ASN A 77 12.85 5.62 9.58
CA ASN A 77 12.71 5.00 8.26
C ASN A 77 12.08 5.93 7.21
N GLY A 78 11.80 7.19 7.54
CA GLY A 78 11.19 8.19 6.66
C GLY A 78 9.66 8.12 6.56
N LEU A 79 9.00 7.22 7.31
CA LEU A 79 7.54 7.21 7.41
C LEU A 79 7.07 8.44 8.20
N GLU A 80 5.99 9.09 7.74
CA GLU A 80 5.30 10.15 8.47
C GLU A 80 3.86 9.69 8.77
N ILE A 81 3.45 9.80 10.04
CA ILE A 81 2.08 9.50 10.48
C ILE A 81 1.48 10.76 11.10
N ARG A 82 0.27 11.12 10.67
CA ARG A 82 -0.54 12.15 11.33
C ARG A 82 -1.34 11.54 12.47
N VAL A 83 -1.29 12.18 13.63
CA VAL A 83 -1.99 11.79 14.86
C VAL A 83 -3.07 12.80 15.19
#